data_AF-A0A2V9XQ04-F1
#
_entry.id   AF-A0A2V9XQ04-F1
#
_cell.length_a   1.000
_cell.length_b   1.000
_cell.length_c   1.000
_cell.angle_alpha   90.00
_cell.angle_beta   90.00
_cell.angle_gamma   90.00
#
_symmetry.space_group_name_H-M   'P 1'
#
loop_
_entity.id
_entity.type
_entity.pdbx_description
1 polymer ?
#
loop_
_entity_poly.entity_id
_entity_poly.type
_entity_poly.pdbx_seq_one_letter_code
_entity_poly.pdbx_strand_id
1 'polypeptide(L)'
;MASRAIPSAAVPSFGPKSARRLLVFGGLALVAAGMLFGDIFAVFVLHQNARLQGEALIAATRAVAARNPTAVKDIFEHLGGTLEDRGTKVDAHVHMIDAGYLALLLALLQPFVALSTSRKKFLATLFIAGGLLLPIGIFLIHYVGVAYSPFPVIGWGSIVADSAGALLIIALLGEAWGLWNYACGRGSAAETNFPQEDSWSRRSLLSGGTVLVLLGFLHGAWYAAADLYRQEAQEATILHAMVDDAAAKNLPGAANEVMNLDNLSGEKAVNIAAHSHIIEFGVLAILLSFIQPYVFLSEDWKRRWVKLLLAGSLILPLFVLLELKFGLVAGGIADLGGLMVIIALIAMLVGVLRYSGSMDASLGDGR
;
A
#
# COMPACT_ATOMS: atom_id res chain seq x y z
N MET A 1 58.82 -13.73 14.24
CA MET A 1 57.65 -13.55 13.36
C MET A 1 56.44 -13.32 14.25
N ALA A 2 55.97 -12.08 14.33
CA ALA A 2 54.81 -11.72 15.14
C ALA A 2 53.52 -12.09 14.39
N SER A 3 52.74 -13.00 14.95
CA SER A 3 51.40 -13.33 14.48
C SER A 3 50.50 -12.11 14.69
N ARG A 4 50.21 -11.38 13.59
CA ARG A 4 49.16 -10.37 13.57
C ARG A 4 47.83 -11.08 13.78
N ALA A 5 47.27 -10.93 14.97
CA ALA A 5 45.87 -11.25 15.23
C ALA A 5 45.02 -10.46 14.23
N ILE A 6 44.26 -11.19 13.40
CA ILE A 6 43.24 -10.61 12.54
C ILE A 6 42.19 -10.01 13.48
N PRO A 7 41.93 -8.69 13.43
CA PRO A 7 40.86 -8.11 14.23
C PRO A 7 39.56 -8.81 13.86
N SER A 8 38.88 -9.37 14.86
CA SER A 8 37.51 -9.88 14.73
C SER A 8 36.69 -8.83 14.01
N ALA A 9 36.30 -9.10 12.75
CA ALA A 9 35.43 -8.23 11.99
C ALA A 9 34.18 -7.96 12.83
N ALA A 10 33.95 -6.70 13.17
CA ALA A 10 32.75 -6.27 13.86
C ALA A 10 31.54 -6.71 13.03
N VAL A 11 30.86 -7.76 13.47
CA VAL A 11 29.57 -8.16 12.91
C VAL A 11 28.65 -6.94 13.06
N PRO A 12 28.00 -6.45 11.99
CA PRO A 12 27.03 -5.38 12.10
C PRO A 12 25.87 -5.90 12.98
N SER A 13 25.91 -5.55 14.26
CA SER A 13 24.95 -6.07 15.22
C SER A 13 23.69 -5.22 15.18
N PHE A 14 22.52 -5.85 14.97
CA PHE A 14 21.29 -5.24 15.47
C PHE A 14 21.35 -5.27 16.99
N GLY A 15 21.45 -4.09 17.61
CA GLY A 15 21.11 -3.99 19.02
C GLY A 15 19.69 -4.53 19.26
N PRO A 16 19.42 -5.22 20.37
CA PRO A 16 18.07 -5.63 20.73
C PRO A 16 17.10 -4.45 20.69
N LYS A 17 15.99 -4.60 19.95
CA LYS A 17 14.99 -3.53 19.74
C LYS A 17 15.57 -2.21 19.20
N SER A 18 16.52 -2.26 18.26
CA SER A 18 16.97 -1.05 17.55
C SER A 18 15.85 -0.44 16.72
N ALA A 19 15.92 0.87 16.47
CA ALA A 19 14.95 1.60 15.65
C ALA A 19 14.80 0.97 14.26
N ARG A 20 15.92 0.60 13.65
CA ARG A 20 15.97 -0.09 12.37
C ARG A 20 15.21 -1.42 12.37
N ARG A 21 15.40 -2.26 13.40
CA ARG A 21 14.71 -3.55 13.50
C ARG A 21 13.20 -3.36 13.61
N LEU A 22 12.79 -2.38 14.41
CA LEU A 22 11.38 -2.04 14.59
C LEU A 22 10.75 -1.57 13.28
N LEU A 23 11.45 -0.74 12.52
CA LEU A 23 11.00 -0.24 11.21
C LEU A 23 10.96 -1.35 10.14
N VAL A 24 11.96 -2.24 10.09
CA VAL A 24 11.91 -3.40 9.16
C VAL A 24 10.74 -4.31 9.48
N PHE A 25 10.61 -4.72 10.74
CA PHE A 25 9.54 -5.64 11.16
C PHE A 25 8.16 -4.99 10.99
N GLY A 26 7.99 -3.78 11.52
CA GLY A 26 6.74 -3.03 11.44
C GLY A 26 6.37 -2.71 9.99
N GLY A 27 7.35 -2.33 9.17
CA GLY A 27 7.14 -2.07 7.74
C GLY A 27 6.65 -3.29 6.98
N LEU A 28 7.31 -4.45 7.15
CA LEU A 28 6.87 -5.70 6.53
C LEU A 28 5.47 -6.13 7.01
N ALA A 29 5.20 -5.98 8.31
CA ALA A 29 3.90 -6.32 8.89
C ALA A 29 2.78 -5.42 8.35
N LEU A 30 3.04 -4.10 8.23
CA LEU A 30 2.09 -3.14 7.67
C LEU A 30 1.81 -3.43 6.19
N VAL A 31 2.83 -3.66 5.36
CA VAL A 31 2.62 -4.04 3.95
C VAL A 31 1.81 -5.34 3.84
N ALA A 32 2.17 -6.37 4.60
CA ALA A 32 1.47 -7.66 4.55
C ALA A 32 0.02 -7.56 5.03
N ALA A 33 -0.24 -6.82 6.11
CA ALA A 33 -1.59 -6.60 6.62
C ALA A 33 -2.42 -5.75 5.64
N GLY A 34 -1.83 -4.70 5.06
CA GLY A 34 -2.42 -3.85 4.04
C GLY A 34 -2.86 -4.63 2.81
N MET A 35 -1.96 -5.47 2.30
CA MET A 35 -2.25 -6.36 1.19
C MET A 35 -3.34 -7.39 1.52
N LEU A 36 -3.28 -8.03 2.69
CA LEU A 36 -4.31 -8.99 3.10
C LEU A 36 -5.69 -8.33 3.20
N PHE A 37 -5.75 -7.13 3.78
CA PHE A 37 -6.98 -6.36 3.87
C PHE A 37 -7.48 -5.94 2.47
N GLY A 38 -6.57 -5.52 1.59
CA GLY A 38 -6.85 -5.20 0.18
C GLY A 38 -7.42 -6.38 -0.60
N ASP A 39 -6.84 -7.58 -0.50
CA ASP A 39 -7.32 -8.80 -1.17
C ASP A 39 -8.73 -9.18 -0.68
N ILE A 40 -8.97 -9.13 0.64
CA ILE A 40 -10.31 -9.37 1.21
C ILE A 40 -11.31 -8.34 0.67
N PHE A 41 -10.92 -7.07 0.62
CA PHE A 41 -11.76 -6.00 0.10
C PHE A 41 -12.07 -6.18 -1.40
N ALA A 42 -11.08 -6.54 -2.21
CA ALA A 42 -11.25 -6.76 -3.64
C ALA A 42 -12.30 -7.85 -3.91
N VAL A 43 -12.13 -9.01 -3.28
CA VAL A 43 -13.02 -10.18 -3.45
C VAL A 43 -14.45 -9.91 -2.97
N PHE A 44 -14.61 -9.32 -1.78
CA PHE A 44 -15.91 -9.27 -1.12
C PHE A 44 -16.66 -7.94 -1.28
N VAL A 45 -15.98 -6.84 -1.59
CA VAL A 45 -16.60 -5.50 -1.56
C VAL A 45 -16.49 -4.79 -2.90
N LEU A 46 -15.31 -4.79 -3.54
CA LEU A 46 -15.08 -4.00 -4.76
C LEU A 46 -15.99 -4.43 -5.91
N HIS A 47 -16.05 -5.73 -6.22
CA HIS A 47 -16.89 -6.25 -7.33
C HIS A 47 -18.39 -6.08 -7.07
N GLN A 48 -18.82 -6.11 -5.81
CA GLN A 48 -20.24 -5.93 -5.46
C GLN A 48 -20.64 -4.45 -5.53
N ASN A 49 -19.79 -3.56 -5.01
CA ASN A 49 -20.07 -2.13 -4.94
C ASN A 49 -20.16 -1.47 -6.31
N ALA A 50 -19.36 -1.92 -7.30
CA ALA A 50 -19.46 -1.41 -8.67
C ALA A 50 -20.87 -1.60 -9.25
N ARG A 51 -21.45 -2.80 -9.11
CA ARG A 51 -22.81 -3.09 -9.58
C ARG A 51 -23.87 -2.25 -8.86
N LEU A 52 -23.74 -2.12 -7.54
CA LEU A 52 -24.67 -1.33 -6.72
C LEU A 52 -24.65 0.15 -7.10
N GLN A 53 -23.48 0.70 -7.45
CA GLN A 53 -23.34 2.09 -7.91
C GLN A 53 -24.09 2.33 -9.23
N GLY A 54 -23.92 1.45 -10.21
CA GLY A 54 -24.65 1.52 -11.48
C GLY A 54 -26.17 1.39 -11.29
N GLU A 55 -26.62 0.43 -10.48
CA GLU A 55 -28.04 0.25 -10.15
C GLU A 55 -28.64 1.49 -9.46
N ALA A 56 -27.91 2.09 -8.51
CA ALA A 56 -28.32 3.30 -7.81
C ALA A 56 -28.42 4.51 -8.76
N LEU A 57 -27.48 4.69 -9.68
CA LEU A 57 -27.53 5.77 -10.66
C LEU A 57 -28.71 5.62 -11.63
N ILE A 58 -28.99 4.39 -12.10
CA ILE A 58 -30.19 4.12 -12.92
C ILE A 58 -31.47 4.41 -12.14
N ALA A 59 -31.52 4.00 -10.86
CA ALA A 59 -32.67 4.28 -9.99
C ALA A 59 -32.86 5.79 -9.77
N ALA A 60 -31.77 6.56 -9.59
CA ALA A 60 -31.81 8.01 -9.44
C ALA A 60 -32.40 8.67 -10.69
N THR A 61 -31.96 8.27 -11.89
CA THR A 61 -32.49 8.77 -13.18
C THR A 61 -34.00 8.53 -13.29
N ARG A 62 -34.49 7.35 -12.88
CA ARG A 62 -35.93 7.04 -12.87
C ARG A 62 -36.68 7.90 -11.85
N ALA A 63 -36.12 8.12 -10.66
CA ALA A 63 -36.74 8.95 -9.62
C ALA A 63 -36.83 10.43 -10.04
N VAL A 64 -35.80 10.95 -10.73
CA VAL A 64 -35.80 12.30 -11.30
C VAL A 64 -36.93 12.46 -12.32
N ALA A 65 -37.07 11.52 -13.27
CA ALA A 65 -38.14 11.60 -14.26
C ALA A 65 -39.54 11.43 -13.68
N ALA A 66 -39.67 10.63 -12.61
CA ALA A 66 -40.91 10.54 -11.84
C ALA A 66 -41.21 11.79 -11.00
N ARG A 67 -40.33 12.80 -11.00
CA ARG A 67 -40.40 14.01 -10.17
C ARG A 67 -40.61 13.66 -8.69
N ASN A 68 -39.92 12.63 -8.22
CA ASN A 68 -40.00 12.17 -6.84
C ASN A 68 -38.72 12.61 -6.08
N PRO A 69 -38.70 13.84 -5.52
CA PRO A 69 -37.50 14.38 -4.87
C PRO A 69 -37.11 13.57 -3.62
N THR A 70 -38.06 12.95 -2.93
CA THR A 70 -37.79 12.09 -1.78
C THR A 70 -37.03 10.85 -2.21
N ALA A 71 -37.49 10.14 -3.24
CA ALA A 71 -36.76 8.98 -3.76
C ALA A 71 -35.37 9.35 -4.29
N VAL A 72 -35.22 10.50 -4.95
CA VAL A 72 -33.90 11.00 -5.38
C VAL A 72 -32.98 11.17 -4.18
N LYS A 73 -33.46 11.82 -3.11
CA LYS A 73 -32.69 12.03 -1.89
C LYS A 73 -32.27 10.70 -1.26
N ASP A 74 -33.20 9.77 -1.05
CA ASP A 74 -32.93 8.48 -0.43
C ASP A 74 -31.89 7.66 -1.22
N ILE A 75 -31.97 7.70 -2.56
CA ILE A 75 -31.02 7.02 -3.45
C ILE A 75 -29.62 7.65 -3.35
N PHE A 76 -29.52 8.99 -3.35
CA PHE A 76 -28.22 9.65 -3.21
C PHE A 76 -27.62 9.49 -1.81
N GLU A 77 -28.42 9.42 -0.75
CA GLU A 77 -27.94 9.08 0.59
C GLU A 77 -27.36 7.66 0.63
N HIS A 78 -28.05 6.68 0.02
CA HIS A 78 -27.55 5.31 -0.09
C HIS A 78 -26.28 5.19 -0.95
N LEU A 79 -26.26 5.90 -2.09
CA LEU A 79 -25.08 5.95 -2.97
C LEU A 79 -23.89 6.60 -2.26
N GLY A 80 -24.12 7.70 -1.54
CA GLY A 80 -23.10 8.36 -0.72
C GLY A 80 -22.51 7.42 0.33
N GLY A 81 -23.35 6.70 1.07
CA GLY A 81 -22.89 5.70 2.04
C GLY A 81 -22.08 4.57 1.40
N THR A 82 -22.47 4.10 0.21
CA THR A 82 -21.73 3.05 -0.54
C THR A 82 -20.38 3.54 -1.04
N LEU A 83 -20.31 4.80 -1.50
CA LEU A 83 -19.07 5.44 -1.94
C LEU A 83 -18.13 5.69 -0.76
N GLU A 84 -18.64 6.15 0.38
CA GLU A 84 -17.87 6.35 1.60
C GLU A 84 -17.34 5.02 2.15
N ASP A 85 -18.16 3.97 2.14
CA ASP A 85 -17.75 2.63 2.57
C ASP A 85 -16.60 2.08 1.70
N ARG A 86 -16.75 2.20 0.37
CA ARG A 86 -15.71 1.85 -0.59
C ARG A 86 -14.45 2.69 -0.34
N GLY A 87 -14.61 4.01 -0.25
CA GLY A 87 -13.52 4.98 -0.14
C GLY A 87 -12.68 4.75 1.12
N THR A 88 -13.32 4.60 2.29
CA THR A 88 -12.62 4.38 3.56
C THR A 88 -11.85 3.05 3.60
N LYS A 89 -12.37 1.98 2.98
CA LYS A 89 -11.65 0.71 2.87
C LYS A 89 -10.45 0.81 1.92
N VAL A 90 -10.64 1.44 0.75
CA VAL A 90 -9.53 1.70 -0.18
C VAL A 90 -8.44 2.51 0.52
N ASP A 91 -8.84 3.61 1.12
CA ASP A 91 -7.94 4.55 1.76
C ASP A 91 -7.16 3.93 2.93
N ALA A 92 -7.83 3.13 3.77
CA ALA A 92 -7.19 2.41 4.86
C ALA A 92 -6.15 1.39 4.38
N HIS A 93 -6.41 0.63 3.30
CA HIS A 93 -5.42 -0.34 2.83
C HIS A 93 -4.20 0.35 2.21
N VAL A 94 -4.40 1.41 1.42
CA VAL A 94 -3.31 2.15 0.76
C VAL A 94 -2.41 2.78 1.82
N HIS A 95 -2.98 3.50 2.79
CA HIS A 95 -2.20 4.15 3.85
C HIS A 95 -1.43 3.14 4.71
N MET A 96 -1.98 1.95 4.93
CA MET A 96 -1.28 0.89 5.65
C MET A 96 -0.06 0.38 4.85
N ILE A 97 -0.20 0.17 3.54
CA ILE A 97 0.90 -0.25 2.66
C ILE A 97 1.96 0.85 2.56
N ASP A 98 1.56 2.10 2.35
CA ASP A 98 2.46 3.24 2.19
C ASP A 98 3.25 3.53 3.46
N ALA A 99 2.60 3.50 4.63
CA ALA A 99 3.29 3.58 5.91
C ALA A 99 4.30 2.42 6.06
N GLY A 100 3.96 1.24 5.56
CA GLY A 100 4.86 0.10 5.47
C GLY A 100 6.09 0.37 4.61
N TYR A 101 5.92 0.84 3.37
CA TYR A 101 7.03 1.22 2.48
C TYR A 101 7.92 2.29 3.08
N LEU A 102 7.31 3.32 3.67
CA LEU A 102 8.04 4.40 4.29
C LEU A 102 8.83 3.91 5.52
N ALA A 103 8.28 2.99 6.33
CA ALA A 103 9.02 2.35 7.41
C ALA A 103 10.24 1.58 6.88
N LEU A 104 10.10 0.80 5.81
CA LEU A 104 11.20 0.07 5.19
C LEU A 104 12.29 1.03 4.66
N LEU A 105 11.89 2.12 4.02
CA LEU A 105 12.82 3.17 3.57
C LEU A 105 13.54 3.83 4.75
N LEU A 106 12.80 4.25 5.79
CA LEU A 106 13.38 4.82 7.00
C LEU A 106 14.36 3.87 7.67
N ALA A 107 14.09 2.56 7.66
CA ALA A 107 15.02 1.55 8.17
C ALA A 107 16.36 1.56 7.43
N LEU A 108 16.35 1.77 6.12
CA LEU A 108 17.57 1.89 5.32
C LEU A 108 18.32 3.20 5.62
N LEU A 109 17.58 4.26 5.97
CA LEU A 109 18.15 5.57 6.29
C LEU A 109 18.71 5.67 7.72
N GLN A 110 18.33 4.78 8.64
CA GLN A 110 18.75 4.82 10.04
C GLN A 110 20.26 5.01 10.30
N PRO A 111 21.20 4.44 9.50
CA PRO A 111 22.63 4.71 9.66
C PRO A 111 23.01 6.19 9.51
N PHE A 112 22.25 6.93 8.70
CA PHE A 112 22.48 8.34 8.37
C PHE A 112 21.71 9.29 9.29
N VAL A 113 20.91 8.78 10.21
CA VAL A 113 20.14 9.61 11.16
C VAL A 113 21.05 9.94 12.34
N ALA A 114 21.53 11.17 12.48
CA ALA A 114 22.40 11.59 13.59
C ALA A 114 21.60 11.93 14.86
N LEU A 115 21.00 10.91 15.47
CA LEU A 115 20.27 11.00 16.75
C LEU A 115 20.75 9.91 17.71
N SER A 116 20.50 10.10 19.01
CA SER A 116 20.77 9.05 20.00
C SER A 116 19.87 7.83 19.77
N THR A 117 20.36 6.64 20.12
CA THR A 117 19.62 5.37 19.95
C THR A 117 18.23 5.41 20.59
N SER A 118 18.09 6.01 21.77
CA SER A 118 16.80 6.16 22.45
C SER A 118 15.82 7.04 21.65
N ARG A 119 16.29 8.13 21.04
CA ARG A 119 15.45 9.01 20.22
C ARG A 119 15.02 8.33 18.93
N LYS A 120 15.95 7.68 18.22
CA LYS A 120 15.62 6.89 17.02
C LYS A 120 14.55 5.84 17.32
N LYS A 121 14.70 5.12 18.44
CA LYS A 121 13.74 4.09 18.85
C LYS A 121 12.37 4.69 19.18
N PHE A 122 12.35 5.84 19.85
CA PHE A 122 11.10 6.55 20.14
C PHE A 122 10.40 7.00 18.84
N LEU A 123 11.13 7.61 17.89
CA LEU A 123 10.59 8.02 16.59
C LEU A 123 10.06 6.83 15.80
N ALA A 124 10.82 5.73 15.72
CA ALA A 124 10.37 4.50 15.07
C ALA A 124 9.10 3.92 15.73
N THR A 125 9.00 3.98 17.06
CA THR A 125 7.79 3.52 17.79
C THR A 125 6.60 4.42 17.47
N LEU A 126 6.79 5.73 17.47
CA LEU A 126 5.77 6.72 17.12
C LEU A 126 5.27 6.49 15.68
N PHE A 127 6.22 6.24 14.76
CA PHE A 127 5.94 5.99 13.36
C PHE A 127 5.10 4.72 13.17
N ILE A 128 5.50 3.59 13.76
CA ILE A 128 4.74 2.34 13.65
C ILE A 128 3.36 2.45 14.33
N ALA A 129 3.27 3.15 15.47
CA ALA A 129 1.98 3.40 16.11
C ALA A 129 1.05 4.24 15.22
N GLY A 130 1.56 5.33 14.63
CA GLY A 130 0.81 6.15 13.67
C GLY A 130 0.39 5.36 12.43
N GLY A 131 1.30 4.57 11.86
CA GLY A 131 1.04 3.74 10.68
C GLY A 131 0.01 2.63 10.91
N LEU A 132 -0.16 2.18 12.15
CA LEU A 132 -1.22 1.23 12.53
C LEU A 132 -2.54 1.93 12.85
N LEU A 133 -2.50 3.04 13.60
CA LEU A 133 -3.70 3.74 14.06
C LEU A 133 -4.40 4.51 12.94
N LEU A 134 -3.64 5.05 11.97
CA LEU A 134 -4.19 5.79 10.83
C LEU A 134 -5.19 4.96 10.02
N PRO A 135 -4.82 3.78 9.47
CA PRO A 135 -5.76 2.98 8.68
C PRO A 135 -6.94 2.45 9.51
N ILE A 136 -6.74 2.18 10.81
CA ILE A 136 -7.83 1.83 11.72
C ILE A 136 -8.81 2.99 11.87
N GLY A 137 -8.31 4.22 12.08
CA GLY A 137 -9.12 5.43 12.17
C GLY A 137 -9.94 5.66 10.89
N ILE A 138 -9.28 5.58 9.72
CA ILE A 138 -9.92 5.72 8.41
C ILE A 138 -11.04 4.69 8.22
N PHE A 139 -10.77 3.41 8.50
CA PHE A 139 -11.77 2.34 8.39
C PHE A 139 -13.00 2.62 9.27
N LEU A 140 -12.80 3.16 10.47
CA LEU A 140 -13.88 3.47 11.41
C LEU A 140 -14.72 4.70 11.02
N ILE A 141 -14.28 5.54 10.08
CA ILE A 141 -15.05 6.71 9.63
C ILE A 141 -16.44 6.30 9.18
N HIS A 142 -16.54 5.28 8.32
CA HIS A 142 -17.82 4.81 7.79
C HIS A 142 -18.74 4.22 8.88
N TYR A 143 -18.18 3.45 9.83
CA TYR A 143 -19.00 2.72 10.81
C TYR A 143 -19.41 3.55 12.02
N VAL A 144 -18.55 4.46 12.47
CA VAL A 144 -18.81 5.29 13.66
C VAL A 144 -19.44 6.62 13.25
N GLY A 145 -19.09 7.13 12.06
CA GLY A 145 -19.54 8.44 11.59
C GLY A 145 -19.34 9.50 12.68
N VAL A 146 -20.34 10.37 12.85
CA VAL A 146 -20.36 11.40 13.90
C VAL A 146 -20.97 10.93 15.22
N ALA A 147 -21.29 9.63 15.36
CA ALA A 147 -21.94 9.11 16.55
C ALA A 147 -21.07 9.38 17.80
N TYR A 148 -21.69 10.01 18.81
CA TYR A 148 -21.05 10.40 20.08
C TYR A 148 -19.84 11.32 19.93
N SER A 149 -19.66 11.97 18.78
CA SER A 149 -18.58 12.92 18.58
C SER A 149 -18.83 14.23 19.34
N PRO A 150 -17.78 14.88 19.88
CA PRO A 150 -17.88 16.24 20.40
C PRO A 150 -18.11 17.30 19.30
N PHE A 151 -17.99 16.93 18.01
CA PHE A 151 -18.16 17.83 16.86
C PHE A 151 -19.36 17.42 15.99
N PRO A 152 -20.06 18.39 15.37
CA PRO A 152 -21.23 18.11 14.53
C PRO A 152 -20.87 17.48 13.17
N VAL A 153 -19.61 17.56 12.74
CA VAL A 153 -19.18 17.17 11.38
C VAL A 153 -17.96 16.26 11.34
N ILE A 154 -17.30 16.03 12.47
CA ILE A 154 -16.07 15.21 12.54
C ILE A 154 -16.36 14.02 13.44
N GLY A 155 -16.12 12.81 12.97
CA GLY A 155 -16.29 11.58 13.75
C GLY A 155 -15.09 11.21 14.62
N TRP A 156 -15.29 10.28 15.57
CA TRP A 156 -14.16 9.70 16.32
C TRP A 156 -13.15 8.98 15.41
N GLY A 157 -13.62 8.33 14.34
CA GLY A 157 -12.75 7.72 13.33
C GLY A 157 -11.80 8.73 12.69
N SER A 158 -12.32 9.89 12.29
CA SER A 158 -11.53 11.00 11.72
C SER A 158 -10.54 11.57 12.73
N ILE A 159 -10.95 11.79 13.98
CA ILE A 159 -10.04 12.30 15.04
C ILE A 159 -8.87 11.34 15.25
N VAL A 160 -9.12 10.03 15.28
CA VAL A 160 -8.07 9.01 15.43
C VAL A 160 -7.14 9.02 14.21
N ALA A 161 -7.71 9.06 13.00
CA ALA A 161 -6.94 9.12 11.76
C ALA A 161 -6.02 10.36 11.71
N ASP A 162 -6.57 11.55 11.94
CA ASP A 162 -5.83 12.82 11.90
C ASP A 162 -4.74 12.86 12.98
N SER A 163 -5.06 12.39 14.19
CA SER A 163 -4.09 12.32 15.29
C SER A 163 -2.94 11.35 14.95
N ALA A 164 -3.25 10.20 14.35
CA ALA A 164 -2.24 9.24 13.91
C ALA A 164 -1.39 9.79 12.76
N GLY A 165 -2.00 10.53 11.81
CA GLY A 165 -1.29 11.28 10.78
C GLY A 165 -0.31 12.30 11.36
N ALA A 166 -0.72 13.03 12.40
CA ALA A 166 0.17 13.95 13.11
C ALA A 166 1.34 13.22 13.78
N LEU A 167 1.13 12.02 14.34
CA LEU A 167 2.22 11.20 14.89
C LEU A 167 3.25 10.82 13.81
N LEU A 168 2.80 10.43 12.61
CA LEU A 168 3.66 10.14 11.47
C LEU A 168 4.47 11.37 11.05
N ILE A 169 3.82 12.53 10.94
CA ILE A 169 4.50 13.80 10.58
C ILE A 169 5.58 14.13 11.61
N ILE A 170 5.27 14.07 12.91
CA ILE A 170 6.25 14.33 13.98
C ILE A 170 7.44 13.37 13.89
N ALA A 171 7.17 12.08 13.67
CA ALA A 171 8.22 11.08 13.50
C ALA A 171 9.13 11.40 12.31
N LEU A 172 8.54 11.74 11.16
CA LEU A 172 9.25 12.09 9.93
C LEU A 172 10.08 13.37 10.06
N LEU A 173 9.54 14.41 10.71
CA LEU A 173 10.29 15.64 10.99
C LEU A 173 11.49 15.35 11.91
N GLY A 174 11.33 14.46 12.90
CA GLY A 174 12.42 14.01 13.75
C GLY A 174 13.51 13.28 12.98
N GLU A 175 13.13 12.34 12.09
CA GLU A 175 14.07 11.61 11.23
C GLU A 175 14.79 12.56 10.25
N ALA A 176 14.06 13.49 9.62
CA ALA A 176 14.61 14.50 8.72
C ALA A 176 15.60 15.42 9.44
N TRP A 177 15.29 15.84 10.67
CA TRP A 177 16.22 16.59 11.51
C TRP A 177 17.50 15.79 11.82
N GLY A 178 17.36 14.49 12.08
CA GLY A 178 18.50 13.58 12.25
C GLY A 178 19.37 13.47 11.00
N LEU A 179 18.76 13.34 9.82
CA LEU A 179 19.47 13.32 8.53
C LEU A 179 20.17 14.66 8.26
N TRP A 180 19.51 15.79 8.56
CA TRP A 180 20.10 17.11 8.45
C TRP A 180 21.33 17.26 9.35
N ASN A 181 21.25 16.82 10.61
CA ASN A 181 22.39 16.86 11.52
C ASN A 181 23.57 16.02 11.02
N TYR A 182 23.30 14.89 10.39
CA TYR A 182 24.33 14.06 9.75
C TYR A 182 24.99 14.78 8.57
N ALA A 183 24.18 15.37 7.68
CA ALA A 183 24.68 16.15 6.55
C ALA A 183 25.51 17.38 6.99
N CYS A 184 25.16 17.99 8.12
CA CYS A 184 25.93 19.07 8.73
C CYS A 184 27.18 18.61 9.52
N GLY A 185 27.50 17.32 9.56
CA GLY A 185 28.64 16.77 10.29
C GLY A 185 28.50 16.82 11.81
N ARG A 186 27.28 17.00 12.34
CA ARG A 186 27.00 17.18 13.78
C ARG A 186 26.77 15.86 14.52
N GLY A 187 27.14 14.72 13.94
CA GLY A 187 26.96 13.41 14.56
C GLY A 187 27.98 12.37 14.10
N SER A 188 28.34 11.47 15.02
CA SER A 188 29.09 10.26 14.71
C SER A 188 28.14 9.19 14.17
N ALA A 189 28.45 8.59 13.01
CA ALA A 189 27.68 7.49 12.44
C ALA A 189 27.63 6.32 13.45
N ALA A 190 26.46 6.09 14.04
CA ALA A 190 26.33 5.16 15.16
C ALA A 190 26.13 3.69 14.75
N GLU A 191 25.73 3.42 13.50
CA GLU A 191 25.51 2.06 12.99
C GLU A 191 26.40 1.82 11.77
N THR A 192 27.21 0.74 11.83
CA THR A 192 28.12 0.35 10.75
C THR A 192 27.37 -0.11 9.51
N ASN A 193 27.90 0.24 8.34
CA ASN A 193 27.39 -0.23 7.04
C ASN A 193 27.42 -1.76 6.94
N PHE A 194 26.47 -2.33 6.19
CA PHE A 194 26.45 -3.77 5.93
C PHE A 194 27.66 -4.17 5.08
N PRO A 195 28.27 -5.33 5.34
CA PRO A 195 28.99 -6.02 4.30
C PRO A 195 28.02 -6.24 3.13
N GLN A 196 28.39 -5.78 1.95
CA GLN A 196 27.64 -6.06 0.73
C GLN A 196 27.73 -7.56 0.45
N GLU A 197 26.72 -8.31 0.87
CA GLU A 197 26.61 -9.71 0.47
C GLU A 197 26.05 -9.77 -0.97
N ASP A 198 26.81 -10.35 -1.89
CA ASP A 198 26.44 -10.52 -3.30
C ASP A 198 25.63 -11.81 -3.52
N SER A 199 24.46 -11.88 -2.90
CA SER A 199 23.57 -13.05 -3.03
C SER A 199 22.72 -12.99 -4.30
N TRP A 200 22.35 -14.17 -4.82
CA TRP A 200 21.43 -14.27 -5.95
C TRP A 200 20.08 -13.60 -5.63
N SER A 201 19.55 -13.85 -4.42
CA SER A 201 18.26 -13.32 -3.96
C SER A 201 18.24 -11.79 -3.99
N ARG A 202 19.32 -11.14 -3.54
CA ARG A 202 19.45 -9.68 -3.58
C ARG A 202 19.49 -9.16 -5.02
N ARG A 203 20.31 -9.76 -5.89
CA ARG A 203 20.42 -9.37 -7.29
C ARG A 203 19.09 -9.52 -8.02
N SER A 204 18.39 -10.64 -7.83
CA SER A 204 17.10 -10.92 -8.45
C SER A 204 16.00 -9.97 -7.98
N LEU A 205 15.95 -9.64 -6.69
CA LEU A 205 15.00 -8.65 -6.17
C LEU A 205 15.28 -7.25 -6.71
N LEU A 206 16.55 -6.84 -6.75
CA LEU A 206 16.92 -5.53 -7.27
C LEU A 206 16.66 -5.42 -8.77
N SER A 207 17.11 -6.39 -9.58
CA SER A 207 16.90 -6.37 -11.02
C SER A 207 15.43 -6.56 -11.39
N GLY A 208 14.75 -7.52 -10.75
CA GLY A 208 13.32 -7.78 -10.95
C GLY A 208 12.48 -6.56 -10.56
N GLY A 209 12.76 -5.95 -9.40
CA GLY A 209 12.09 -4.74 -8.96
C GLY A 209 12.30 -3.56 -9.91
N THR A 210 13.53 -3.33 -10.38
CA THR A 210 13.81 -2.29 -11.38
C THR A 210 13.07 -2.53 -12.70
N VAL A 211 13.00 -3.79 -13.16
CA VAL A 211 12.24 -4.14 -14.37
C VAL A 211 10.75 -3.88 -14.17
N LEU A 212 10.16 -4.26 -13.02
CA LEU A 212 8.76 -3.99 -12.71
C LEU A 212 8.45 -2.49 -12.69
N VAL A 213 9.28 -1.69 -12.02
CA VAL A 213 9.14 -0.23 -12.01
C VAL A 213 9.21 0.35 -13.42
N LEU A 214 10.19 -0.08 -14.23
CA LEU A 214 10.32 0.37 -15.62
C LEU A 214 9.08 0.00 -16.45
N LEU A 215 8.60 -1.24 -16.35
CA LEU A 215 7.39 -1.69 -17.03
C LEU A 215 6.17 -0.87 -16.60
N GLY A 216 6.05 -0.55 -15.32
CA GLY A 216 5.02 0.32 -14.78
C GLY A 216 5.05 1.72 -15.39
N PHE A 217 6.22 2.36 -15.39
CA PHE A 217 6.37 3.67 -16.02
C PHE A 217 6.08 3.64 -17.52
N LEU A 218 6.54 2.62 -18.25
CA LEU A 218 6.26 2.47 -19.67
C LEU A 218 4.76 2.29 -19.95
N HIS A 219 4.10 1.43 -19.18
CA HIS A 219 2.65 1.22 -19.28
C HIS A 219 1.88 2.50 -18.95
N GLY A 220 2.22 3.18 -17.86
CA GLY A 220 1.57 4.42 -17.45
C GLY A 220 1.76 5.55 -18.47
N ALA A 221 2.96 5.70 -19.02
CA ALA A 221 3.24 6.68 -20.06
C ALA A 221 2.47 6.38 -21.35
N TRP A 222 2.42 5.10 -21.75
CA TRP A 222 1.63 4.68 -22.91
C TRP A 222 0.13 4.91 -22.69
N TYR A 223 -0.43 4.49 -21.56
CA TYR A 223 -1.83 4.66 -21.22
C TYR A 223 -2.23 6.14 -21.15
N ALA A 224 -1.42 6.96 -20.50
CA ALA A 224 -1.64 8.40 -20.42
C ALA A 224 -1.66 9.05 -21.81
N ALA A 225 -0.74 8.66 -22.70
CA ALA A 225 -0.63 9.24 -24.04
C ALA A 225 -1.70 8.73 -25.02
N ALA A 226 -2.05 7.45 -24.98
CA ALA A 226 -2.88 6.81 -25.99
C ALA A 226 -4.37 6.78 -25.62
N ASP A 227 -4.69 6.49 -24.37
CA ASP A 227 -6.06 6.15 -23.97
C ASP A 227 -6.66 7.18 -23.02
N LEU A 228 -5.91 7.66 -22.02
CA LEU A 228 -6.47 8.51 -20.96
C LEU A 228 -7.11 9.80 -21.51
N TYR A 229 -6.40 10.54 -22.36
CA TYR A 229 -6.95 11.77 -22.97
C TYR A 229 -8.21 11.50 -23.81
N ARG A 230 -8.26 10.37 -24.53
CA ARG A 230 -9.44 9.98 -25.30
C ARG A 230 -10.60 9.61 -24.38
N GLN A 231 -10.32 8.88 -23.31
CA GLN A 231 -11.30 8.47 -22.31
C GLN A 231 -11.87 9.69 -21.56
N GLU A 232 -11.06 10.70 -21.22
CA GLU A 232 -11.54 11.95 -20.63
C GLU A 232 -12.48 12.73 -21.57
N ALA A 233 -12.17 12.77 -22.87
CA ALA A 233 -13.06 13.37 -23.86
C ALA A 233 -14.36 12.58 -24.05
N GLN A 234 -14.29 11.24 -24.01
CA GLN A 234 -15.46 10.35 -24.05
C GLN A 234 -16.34 10.54 -22.81
N GLU A 235 -15.74 10.65 -21.63
CA GLU A 235 -16.45 10.89 -20.36
C GLU A 235 -17.29 12.17 -20.44
N ALA A 236 -16.70 13.28 -20.91
CA ALA A 236 -17.44 14.51 -21.13
C ALA A 236 -18.61 14.34 -22.12
N THR A 237 -18.38 13.59 -23.21
CA THR A 237 -19.41 13.33 -24.22
C THR A 237 -20.57 12.51 -23.65
N ILE A 238 -20.28 11.46 -22.88
CA ILE A 238 -21.28 10.61 -22.21
C ILE A 238 -22.08 11.44 -21.20
N LEU A 239 -21.42 12.27 -20.40
CA LEU A 239 -22.09 13.14 -19.44
C LEU A 239 -23.03 14.14 -20.11
N HIS A 240 -22.62 14.75 -21.22
CA HIS A 240 -23.50 15.62 -22.02
C HIS A 240 -24.70 14.86 -22.57
N ALA A 241 -24.49 13.70 -23.21
CA ALA A 241 -25.57 12.88 -23.75
C ALA A 241 -26.56 12.43 -22.66
N MET A 242 -26.06 12.04 -21.48
CA MET A 242 -26.86 11.67 -20.33
C MET A 242 -27.78 12.82 -19.87
N VAL A 243 -27.24 14.05 -19.81
CA VAL A 243 -28.02 15.24 -19.44
C VAL A 243 -29.05 15.59 -20.52
N ASP A 244 -28.68 15.53 -21.79
CA ASP A 244 -29.56 15.83 -22.91
C ASP A 244 -30.73 14.83 -23.00
N ASP A 245 -30.45 13.53 -22.85
CA ASP A 245 -31.46 12.48 -22.79
C ASP A 245 -32.38 12.64 -21.57
N ALA A 246 -31.82 12.97 -20.40
CA ALA A 246 -32.62 13.25 -19.21
C ALA A 246 -33.53 14.47 -19.42
N ALA A 247 -33.03 15.56 -20.03
CA ALA A 247 -33.79 16.76 -20.35
C ALA A 247 -34.90 16.49 -21.38
N ALA A 248 -34.63 15.64 -22.37
CA ALA A 248 -35.60 15.18 -23.36
C ALA A 248 -36.61 14.16 -22.81
N LYS A 249 -36.48 13.75 -21.54
CA LYS A 249 -37.25 12.65 -20.91
C LYS A 249 -37.05 11.29 -21.61
N ASN A 250 -35.94 11.12 -22.32
CA ASN A 250 -35.50 9.86 -22.91
C ASN A 250 -34.83 9.00 -21.82
N LEU A 251 -35.64 8.44 -20.92
CA LEU A 251 -35.16 7.62 -19.81
C LEU A 251 -34.30 6.41 -20.22
N PRO A 252 -34.65 5.64 -21.28
CA PRO A 252 -33.81 4.56 -21.76
C PRO A 252 -32.43 5.04 -22.23
N GLY A 253 -32.36 6.19 -22.91
CA GLY A 253 -31.10 6.79 -23.35
C GLY A 253 -30.23 7.22 -22.17
N ALA A 254 -30.79 7.97 -21.22
CA ALA A 254 -30.05 8.39 -20.03
C ALA A 254 -29.54 7.20 -19.19
N ALA A 255 -30.33 6.12 -19.08
CA ALA A 255 -29.89 4.91 -18.39
C ALA A 255 -28.77 4.17 -19.15
N ASN A 256 -28.80 4.18 -20.49
CA ASN A 256 -27.72 3.63 -21.31
C ASN A 256 -26.41 4.42 -21.14
N GLU A 257 -26.48 5.76 -21.06
CA GLU A 257 -25.29 6.57 -20.83
C GLU A 257 -24.70 6.41 -19.43
N VAL A 258 -25.52 6.14 -18.40
CA VAL A 258 -25.02 5.73 -17.08
C VAL A 258 -24.21 4.43 -17.18
N MET A 259 -24.66 3.45 -17.95
CA MET A 259 -23.92 2.21 -18.16
C MET A 259 -22.63 2.43 -18.95
N ASN A 260 -22.64 3.31 -19.95
CA ASN A 260 -21.43 3.68 -20.71
C ASN A 260 -20.39 4.34 -19.80
N LEU A 261 -20.83 5.22 -18.89
CA LEU A 261 -19.96 5.88 -17.93
C LEU A 261 -19.34 4.89 -16.94
N ASP A 262 -20.12 3.92 -16.46
CA ASP A 262 -19.65 2.86 -15.56
C ASP A 262 -18.58 1.99 -16.23
N ASN A 263 -18.83 1.54 -17.47
CA ASN A 263 -17.85 0.78 -18.26
C ASN A 263 -16.54 1.55 -18.48
N LEU A 264 -16.64 2.84 -18.85
CA LEU A 264 -15.48 3.70 -19.06
C LEU A 264 -14.69 3.91 -17.76
N SER A 265 -15.38 4.08 -16.64
CA SER A 265 -14.77 4.21 -15.32
C SER A 265 -14.05 2.93 -14.88
N GLY A 266 -14.64 1.76 -15.18
CA GLY A 266 -14.02 0.45 -15.00
C GLY A 266 -12.75 0.28 -15.83
N GLU A 267 -12.79 0.67 -17.11
CA GLU A 267 -11.62 0.69 -17.99
C GLU A 267 -10.47 1.55 -17.44
N LYS A 268 -10.77 2.76 -16.98
CA LYS A 268 -9.78 3.64 -16.35
C LYS A 268 -9.21 3.02 -15.08
N ALA A 269 -10.07 2.53 -14.20
CA ALA A 269 -9.69 1.97 -12.91
C ALA A 269 -8.74 0.77 -13.05
N VAL A 270 -9.01 -0.15 -13.97
CA VAL A 270 -8.16 -1.34 -14.21
C VAL A 270 -6.77 -0.95 -14.71
N ASN A 271 -6.68 0.01 -15.65
CA ASN A 271 -5.39 0.48 -16.15
C ASN A 271 -4.55 1.19 -15.09
N ILE A 272 -5.20 2.04 -14.27
CA ILE A 272 -4.56 2.75 -13.17
C ILE A 272 -4.10 1.76 -12.09
N ALA A 273 -4.94 0.80 -11.70
CA ALA A 273 -4.63 -0.21 -10.70
C ALA A 273 -3.44 -1.08 -11.11
N ALA A 274 -3.43 -1.57 -12.36
CA ALA A 274 -2.30 -2.35 -12.87
C ALA A 274 -1.00 -1.55 -12.87
N HIS A 275 -1.05 -0.26 -13.25
CA HIS A 275 0.10 0.64 -13.22
C HIS A 275 0.61 0.91 -11.79
N SER A 276 -0.27 1.16 -10.82
CA SER A 276 0.16 1.39 -9.43
C SER A 276 0.76 0.11 -8.84
N HIS A 277 0.08 -1.03 -8.96
CA HIS A 277 0.55 -2.28 -8.37
C HIS A 277 1.89 -2.76 -8.92
N ILE A 278 2.13 -2.65 -10.23
CA ILE A 278 3.42 -3.07 -10.80
C ILE A 278 4.57 -2.19 -10.28
N ILE A 279 4.34 -0.88 -10.07
CA ILE A 279 5.34 0.03 -9.51
C ILE A 279 5.54 -0.27 -8.02
N GLU A 280 4.47 -0.37 -7.25
CA GLU A 280 4.50 -0.65 -5.81
C GLU A 280 5.25 -1.96 -5.52
N PHE A 281 4.93 -3.04 -6.23
CA PHE A 281 5.65 -4.30 -6.08
C PHE A 281 7.10 -4.23 -6.55
N GLY A 282 7.38 -3.42 -7.57
CA GLY A 282 8.75 -3.15 -8.00
C GLY A 282 9.56 -2.43 -6.92
N VAL A 283 9.00 -1.38 -6.32
CA VAL A 283 9.59 -0.64 -5.20
C VAL A 283 9.77 -1.56 -3.98
N LEU A 284 8.76 -2.36 -3.65
CA LEU A 284 8.85 -3.38 -2.60
C LEU A 284 10.04 -4.31 -2.84
N ALA A 285 10.14 -4.92 -4.03
CA ALA A 285 11.25 -5.81 -4.36
C ALA A 285 12.61 -5.12 -4.21
N ILE A 286 12.75 -3.87 -4.67
CA ILE A 286 13.97 -3.07 -4.48
C ILE A 286 14.27 -2.90 -2.98
N LEU A 287 13.31 -2.46 -2.16
CA LEU A 287 13.49 -2.28 -0.72
C LEU A 287 13.89 -3.59 -0.04
N LEU A 288 13.21 -4.69 -0.37
CA LEU A 288 13.50 -6.03 0.18
C LEU A 288 14.89 -6.54 -0.22
N SER A 289 15.45 -6.09 -1.35
CA SER A 289 16.81 -6.44 -1.75
C SER A 289 17.86 -5.96 -0.74
N PHE A 290 17.65 -4.81 -0.12
CA PHE A 290 18.53 -4.24 0.91
C PHE A 290 18.28 -4.83 2.30
N ILE A 291 17.13 -5.45 2.51
CA ILE A 291 16.70 -6.06 3.78
C ILE A 291 17.07 -7.55 3.84
N GLN A 292 17.51 -8.16 2.71
CA GLN A 292 17.95 -9.57 2.65
C GLN A 292 18.91 -10.01 3.77
N PRO A 293 19.90 -9.19 4.19
CA PRO A 293 20.81 -9.59 5.26
C PRO A 293 20.12 -9.85 6.62
N TYR A 294 18.84 -9.46 6.77
CA TYR A 294 18.08 -9.57 8.01
C TYR A 294 17.12 -10.76 8.05
N VAL A 295 17.05 -11.50 6.95
CA VAL A 295 16.14 -12.62 6.80
C VAL A 295 16.91 -13.90 7.13
N PHE A 296 16.71 -14.42 8.34
CA PHE A 296 17.38 -15.65 8.78
C PHE A 296 16.62 -16.89 8.29
N LEU A 297 16.76 -17.12 6.99
CA LEU A 297 16.29 -18.31 6.29
C LEU A 297 17.48 -18.94 5.54
N SER A 298 17.43 -20.25 5.31
CA SER A 298 18.39 -20.92 4.43
C SER A 298 18.31 -20.32 3.02
N GLU A 299 19.42 -20.33 2.27
CA GLU A 299 19.47 -19.79 0.91
C GLU A 299 18.43 -20.41 -0.04
N ASP A 300 18.11 -21.70 0.11
CA ASP A 300 17.05 -22.35 -0.70
C ASP A 300 15.67 -21.74 -0.45
N TRP A 301 15.33 -21.52 0.82
CA TRP A 301 14.12 -20.81 1.20
C TRP A 301 14.14 -19.37 0.70
N LYS A 302 15.28 -18.67 0.78
CA LYS A 302 15.42 -17.32 0.22
C LYS A 302 15.08 -17.28 -1.27
N ARG A 303 15.64 -18.22 -2.04
CA ARG A 303 15.37 -18.35 -3.48
C ARG A 303 13.90 -18.63 -3.77
N ARG A 304 13.26 -19.52 -3.00
CA ARG A 304 11.85 -19.90 -3.21
C ARG A 304 10.91 -18.71 -3.02
N TRP A 305 11.05 -17.96 -1.94
CA TRP A 305 10.15 -16.83 -1.71
C TRP A 305 10.44 -15.66 -2.65
N VAL A 306 11.70 -15.41 -3.06
CA VAL A 306 11.99 -14.37 -4.08
C VAL A 306 11.31 -14.70 -5.40
N LYS A 307 11.33 -15.97 -5.82
CA LYS A 307 10.59 -16.41 -7.00
C LYS A 307 9.08 -16.22 -6.82
N LEU A 308 8.55 -16.57 -5.65
CA LEU A 308 7.13 -16.43 -5.33
C LEU A 308 6.69 -14.97 -5.36
N LEU A 309 7.47 -14.08 -4.73
CA LEU A 309 7.25 -12.64 -4.71
C LEU A 309 7.23 -12.09 -6.13
N LEU A 310 8.32 -12.26 -6.89
CA LEU A 310 8.43 -11.69 -8.24
C LEU A 310 7.39 -12.25 -9.21
N ALA A 311 7.04 -13.54 -9.09
CA ALA A 311 5.97 -14.11 -9.89
C ALA A 311 4.61 -13.51 -9.53
N GLY A 312 4.27 -13.42 -8.24
CA GLY A 312 3.03 -12.78 -7.79
C GLY A 312 2.93 -11.31 -8.20
N SER A 313 4.03 -10.57 -8.05
CA SER A 313 4.17 -9.17 -8.45
C SER A 313 3.95 -8.91 -9.95
N LEU A 314 4.13 -9.93 -10.79
CA LEU A 314 3.84 -9.84 -12.22
C LEU A 314 2.43 -10.36 -12.55
N ILE A 315 2.03 -11.48 -11.93
CA ILE A 315 0.73 -12.11 -12.16
C ILE A 315 -0.41 -11.16 -11.82
N LEU A 316 -0.40 -10.55 -10.63
CA LEU A 316 -1.50 -9.66 -10.21
C LEU A 316 -1.78 -8.53 -11.23
N PRO A 317 -0.84 -7.62 -11.53
CA PRO A 317 -1.14 -6.49 -12.41
C PRO A 317 -1.46 -6.93 -13.84
N LEU A 318 -0.86 -8.02 -14.34
CA LEU A 318 -1.17 -8.57 -15.65
C LEU A 318 -2.62 -9.05 -15.71
N PHE A 319 -3.07 -9.80 -14.72
CA PHE A 319 -4.41 -10.37 -14.70
C PHE A 319 -5.49 -9.36 -14.31
N VAL A 320 -5.15 -8.29 -13.58
CA VAL A 320 -6.01 -7.11 -13.42
C VAL A 320 -6.32 -6.50 -14.80
N LEU A 321 -5.31 -6.27 -15.66
CA LEU A 321 -5.56 -5.76 -17.03
C LEU A 321 -6.45 -6.67 -17.88
N LEU A 322 -6.42 -7.97 -17.59
CA LEU A 322 -7.20 -8.98 -18.31
C LEU A 322 -8.63 -9.14 -17.75
N GLU A 323 -8.94 -8.52 -16.62
CA GLU A 323 -10.24 -8.64 -15.94
C GLU A 323 -11.39 -8.20 -16.85
N LEU A 324 -11.23 -7.10 -17.60
CA LEU A 324 -12.27 -6.61 -18.50
C LEU A 324 -12.54 -7.56 -19.69
N LYS A 325 -11.56 -8.40 -20.05
CA LYS A 325 -11.69 -9.35 -21.17
C LYS A 325 -12.17 -10.73 -20.73
N PHE A 326 -11.71 -11.21 -19.58
CA PHE A 326 -11.94 -12.58 -19.12
C PHE A 326 -12.77 -12.66 -17.83
N GLY A 327 -13.22 -11.51 -17.32
CA GLY A 327 -14.07 -11.39 -16.14
C GLY A 327 -13.46 -12.01 -14.90
N LEU A 328 -14.32 -12.68 -14.11
CA LEU A 328 -13.99 -13.30 -12.83
C LEU A 328 -12.81 -14.28 -12.88
N VAL A 329 -12.55 -14.92 -14.03
CA VAL A 329 -11.42 -15.85 -14.17
C VAL A 329 -10.10 -15.09 -14.07
N ALA A 330 -9.98 -13.95 -14.77
CA ALA A 330 -8.80 -13.12 -14.67
C ALA A 330 -8.69 -12.47 -13.29
N GLY A 331 -9.80 -11.98 -12.71
CA GLY A 331 -9.83 -11.49 -11.32
C GLY A 331 -9.31 -12.52 -10.32
N GLY A 332 -9.82 -13.75 -10.36
CA GLY A 332 -9.37 -14.82 -9.45
C GLY A 332 -7.89 -15.22 -9.62
N ILE A 333 -7.33 -15.10 -10.82
CA ILE A 333 -5.88 -15.31 -11.03
C ILE A 333 -5.08 -14.10 -10.50
N ALA A 334 -5.61 -12.89 -10.61
CA ALA A 334 -5.00 -11.71 -10.01
C ALA A 334 -4.92 -11.84 -8.48
N ASP A 335 -5.99 -12.29 -7.83
CA ASP A 335 -6.04 -12.56 -6.39
C ASP A 335 -5.01 -13.63 -5.97
N LEU A 336 -4.84 -14.68 -6.78
CA LEU A 336 -3.78 -15.67 -6.55
C LEU A 336 -2.39 -15.01 -6.59
N GLY A 337 -2.17 -14.08 -7.52
CA GLY A 337 -0.94 -13.29 -7.58
C GLY A 337 -0.72 -12.46 -6.31
N GLY A 338 -1.77 -11.81 -5.79
CA GLY A 338 -1.75 -11.08 -4.51
C GLY A 338 -1.37 -11.99 -3.35
N LEU A 339 -2.04 -13.14 -3.23
CA LEU A 339 -1.76 -14.14 -2.20
C LEU A 339 -0.32 -14.66 -2.25
N MET A 340 0.26 -14.85 -3.44
CA MET A 340 1.68 -15.22 -3.58
C MET A 340 2.61 -14.19 -2.95
N VAL A 341 2.35 -12.89 -3.16
CA VAL A 341 3.13 -11.80 -2.56
C VAL A 341 2.92 -11.77 -1.04
N ILE A 342 1.69 -11.93 -0.54
CA ILE A 342 1.39 -11.99 0.90
C ILE A 342 2.16 -13.14 1.56
N ILE A 343 2.10 -14.35 0.99
CA ILE A 343 2.81 -15.52 1.52
C ILE A 343 4.32 -15.27 1.56
N ALA A 344 4.87 -14.64 0.51
CA ALA A 344 6.28 -14.30 0.47
C ALA A 344 6.68 -13.30 1.59
N LEU A 345 5.85 -12.28 1.83
CA LEU A 345 6.07 -11.31 2.90
C LEU A 345 5.95 -11.93 4.29
N ILE A 346 4.96 -12.79 4.53
CA ILE A 346 4.81 -13.51 5.80
C ILE A 346 6.01 -14.43 6.05
N ALA A 347 6.48 -15.15 5.03
CA ALA A 347 7.67 -15.99 5.15
C ALA A 347 8.91 -15.17 5.52
N MET A 348 9.06 -13.97 4.94
CA MET A 348 10.13 -13.04 5.29
C MET A 348 10.00 -12.50 6.72
N LEU A 349 8.79 -12.15 7.15
CA LEU A 349 8.51 -11.72 8.52
C LEU A 349 8.90 -12.80 9.54
N VAL A 350 8.57 -14.06 9.26
CA VAL A 350 9.01 -15.22 10.07
C VAL A 350 10.54 -15.31 10.10
N GLY A 351 11.22 -15.12 8.95
CA GLY A 351 12.68 -15.09 8.88
C GLY A 351 13.31 -13.98 9.74
N VAL A 352 12.71 -12.79 9.74
CA VAL A 352 13.14 -11.65 10.58
C VAL A 352 12.88 -11.92 12.07
N LEU A 353 11.75 -12.56 12.41
CA LEU A 353 11.42 -12.97 13.79
C LEU A 353 12.35 -14.07 14.33
N ARG A 354 12.78 -15.02 13.49
CA ARG A 354 13.75 -16.04 13.89
C ARG A 354 15.14 -15.45 14.13
N TYR A 355 15.60 -14.57 13.23
CA TYR A 355 16.83 -13.80 13.41
C TYR A 355 16.84 -13.05 14.75
N SER A 356 15.73 -12.36 14.99
CA SER A 356 15.43 -11.62 16.20
C SER A 356 15.56 -12.48 17.46
N GLY A 357 14.89 -13.63 17.50
CA GLY A 357 14.92 -14.54 18.65
C GLY A 357 16.29 -15.16 18.90
N SER A 358 17.04 -15.53 17.84
CA SER A 358 18.39 -16.10 18.01
C SER A 358 19.37 -15.11 18.65
N MET A 359 19.26 -13.82 18.32
CA MET A 359 20.15 -12.80 18.88
C MET A 359 19.77 -12.41 20.31
N ASP A 360 18.47 -12.34 20.60
CA ASP A 360 18.00 -12.06 21.96
C ASP A 360 18.36 -13.22 22.91
N ALA A 361 18.37 -14.47 22.42
CA ALA A 361 18.83 -15.65 23.17
C ALA A 361 20.35 -15.64 23.43
N SER A 362 21.17 -15.31 22.43
CA SER A 362 22.63 -15.25 22.59
C SER A 362 23.12 -14.18 23.56
N LEU A 363 22.32 -13.14 23.78
CA LEU A 363 22.60 -12.09 24.78
C LEU A 363 22.11 -12.46 26.19
N GLY A 364 21.23 -13.45 26.31
CA GLY A 364 20.77 -14.01 27.58
C GLY A 364 21.77 -14.98 28.22
N ASP A 365 22.47 -15.78 27.40
CA ASP A 365 23.51 -16.73 27.85
C ASP A 365 24.84 -16.05 28.25
N GLY A 366 24.97 -14.74 28.03
CA GLY A 366 26.14 -13.94 28.39
C GLY A 366 26.03 -13.20 29.73
N ARG A 367 25.05 -13.54 30.58
CA ARG A 367 24.87 -12.95 31.92
C ARG A 367 25.29 -13.90 33.03
#